data_AF-A0A3D5DZ12-F1
#
_entry.id   AF-A0A3D5DZ12-F1
#
_cell.length_a   1.000
_cell.length_b   1.000
_cell.length_c   1.000
_cell.angle_alpha   90.00
_cell.angle_beta   90.00
_cell.angle_gamma   90.00
#
_symmetry.space_group_name_H-M   'P 1'
#
loop_
_entity.id
_entity.type
_entity.pdbx_description
1 polymer ?
#
loop_
_entity_poly.entity_id
_entity_poly.type
_entity_poly.pdbx_seq_one_letter_code
_entity_poly.pdbx_strand_id
1 'polypeptide(L)'
;MTTPDPDALRRITDECVALVAADFGRHLDWSLGILAEMDLVCASLLAEGPLEEQRLELWWKIVGAYTGEVVIRAYGGAWISHEQAAGAFAVSALGAMPLSLS
;
A
#
# COMPACT_ATOMS: atom_id res chain seq x y z
N MET A 1 10.00 10.30 16.93
CA MET A 1 9.38 8.98 16.74
C MET A 1 7.94 9.22 16.35
N THR A 2 7.62 9.08 15.07
CA THR A 2 6.25 9.25 14.59
C THR A 2 5.60 7.88 14.67
N THR A 3 4.81 7.66 15.71
CA THR A 3 3.96 6.47 15.80
C THR A 3 3.07 6.45 14.56
N PRO A 4 2.92 5.31 13.86
CA PRO A 4 1.98 5.22 12.73
C PRO A 4 0.59 5.59 13.23
N ASP A 5 -0.08 6.51 12.54
CA ASP A 5 -1.50 6.79 12.75
C ASP A 5 -2.30 5.81 11.88
N PRO A 6 -2.86 4.72 12.45
CA PRO A 6 -3.55 3.70 11.67
C PRO A 6 -4.80 4.26 10.99
N ASP A 7 -5.43 5.30 11.57
CA ASP A 7 -6.60 5.93 10.97
C ASP A 7 -6.21 6.79 9.77
N ALA A 8 -5.06 7.45 9.81
CA ALA A 8 -4.51 8.13 8.63
C ALA A 8 -4.17 7.13 7.51
N LEU A 9 -3.54 6.00 7.84
CA LEU A 9 -3.22 4.95 6.86
C LEU A 9 -4.49 4.34 6.26
N ARG A 10 -5.53 4.13 7.07
CA ARG A 10 -6.82 3.64 6.58
C ARG A 10 -7.52 4.63 5.65
N ARG A 11 -7.46 5.93 5.94
CA ARG A 11 -7.96 6.97 5.00
C ARG A 11 -7.21 6.94 3.67
N ILE A 12 -5.88 6.81 3.70
CA ILE A 12 -5.06 6.69 2.49
C ILE A 12 -5.45 5.43 1.68
N THR A 13 -5.73 4.31 2.34
CA THR A 13 -6.17 3.11 1.64
C THR A 13 -7.58 3.21 1.09
N ASP A 14 -8.50 3.94 1.72
CA ASP A 14 -9.82 4.22 1.16
C ASP A 14 -9.72 5.12 -0.08
N GLU A 15 -8.85 6.14 -0.05
CA GLU A 15 -8.53 6.98 -1.22
C GLU A 15 -7.94 6.15 -2.37
N CYS A 16 -7.10 5.15 -2.06
CA CYS A 16 -6.60 4.19 -3.06
C CYS A 16 -7.73 3.45 -3.76
N VAL A 17 -8.68 2.88 -3.00
CA VAL A 17 -9.82 2.15 -3.59
C VAL A 17 -10.61 3.04 -4.53
N ALA A 18 -10.88 4.29 -4.12
CA ALA A 18 -11.61 5.24 -4.93
C ALA A 18 -10.84 5.59 -6.23
N LEU A 19 -9.53 5.82 -6.13
CA LEU A 19 -8.70 6.21 -7.27
C LEU A 19 -8.53 5.04 -8.25
N VAL A 20 -8.30 3.82 -7.77
CA VAL A 20 -8.21 2.62 -8.62
C VAL A 20 -9.55 2.33 -9.33
N ALA A 21 -10.67 2.55 -8.64
CA ALA A 21 -11.98 2.42 -9.27
C ALA A 21 -12.22 3.49 -10.35
N ALA A 22 -11.85 4.75 -10.08
CA ALA A 22 -12.06 5.86 -11.00
C ALA A 22 -11.15 5.77 -12.25
N ASP A 23 -9.86 5.51 -12.05
CA ASP A 23 -8.86 5.62 -13.12
C ASP A 23 -8.66 4.30 -13.89
N PHE A 24 -8.90 3.15 -13.24
CA PHE A 24 -8.64 1.83 -13.84
C PHE A 24 -9.89 0.97 -13.97
N GLY A 25 -11.04 1.40 -13.43
CA GLY A 25 -12.29 0.63 -13.46
C GLY A 25 -12.22 -0.68 -12.67
N ARG A 26 -11.28 -0.81 -11.73
CA ARG A 26 -11.06 -2.02 -10.92
C ARG A 26 -11.61 -1.83 -9.52
N HIS A 27 -12.23 -2.87 -8.98
CA HIS A 27 -12.76 -2.86 -7.61
C HIS A 27 -11.85 -3.63 -6.67
N LEU A 28 -11.29 -2.93 -5.70
CA LEU A 28 -10.40 -3.50 -4.70
C LEU A 28 -11.23 -4.01 -3.50
N ASP A 29 -11.10 -5.30 -3.16
CA ASP A 29 -11.95 -5.97 -2.16
C ASP A 29 -11.23 -6.39 -0.86
N TRP A 30 -9.95 -6.03 -0.75
CA TRP A 30 -9.08 -6.31 0.39
C TRP A 30 -8.69 -7.79 0.57
N SER A 31 -9.03 -8.65 -0.39
CA SER A 31 -8.58 -10.04 -0.40
C SER A 31 -7.08 -10.14 -0.73
N LEU A 32 -6.42 -11.22 -0.34
CA LEU A 32 -5.03 -11.46 -0.76
C LEU A 32 -4.90 -11.58 -2.29
N GLY A 33 -5.91 -12.15 -2.96
CA GLY A 33 -5.92 -12.33 -4.41
C GLY A 33 -5.92 -11.01 -5.18
N ILE A 34 -6.47 -9.94 -4.59
CA ILE A 34 -6.54 -8.63 -5.23
C ILE A 34 -5.17 -7.95 -5.39
N LEU A 35 -4.13 -8.42 -4.70
CA LEU A 35 -2.78 -7.89 -4.87
C LEU A 35 -2.26 -8.15 -6.29
N ALA A 36 -2.70 -9.23 -6.95
CA ALA A 36 -2.39 -9.46 -8.37
C ALA A 36 -3.06 -8.41 -9.28
N GLU A 37 -4.24 -7.92 -8.92
CA GLU A 37 -4.90 -6.81 -9.62
C GLU A 37 -4.17 -5.49 -9.39
N MET A 38 -3.64 -5.28 -8.18
CA MET A 38 -2.79 -4.12 -7.86
C MET A 38 -1.48 -4.13 -8.67
N ASP A 39 -0.86 -5.29 -8.88
CA ASP A 39 0.32 -5.42 -9.75
C ASP A 39 0.02 -4.97 -11.18
N LEU A 40 -1.18 -5.27 -11.71
CA LEU A 40 -1.61 -4.81 -13.04
C LEU A 40 -1.80 -3.29 -13.09
N VAL A 41 -2.30 -2.67 -12.02
CA VAL A 41 -2.41 -1.20 -11.91
C VAL A 41 -1.01 -0.57 -11.93
N CYS A 42 -0.08 -1.09 -11.13
CA CYS A 42 1.31 -0.64 -11.11
C CYS A 42 1.98 -0.77 -12.49
N ALA A 43 1.78 -1.90 -13.17
CA ALA A 43 2.30 -2.11 -14.52
C ALA A 43 1.71 -1.11 -15.53
N SER A 44 0.41 -0.80 -15.42
CA SER A 44 -0.27 0.17 -16.28
C SER A 44 0.27 1.59 -16.07
N LEU A 45 0.49 1.99 -14.81
CA LEU A 45 1.07 3.29 -14.47
C LEU A 45 2.48 3.49 -15.04
N LEU A 46 3.30 2.43 -15.04
CA LEU A 46 4.66 2.47 -15.57
C LEU A 46 4.70 2.40 -17.11
N ALA A 47 3.68 1.81 -17.75
CA ALA A 47 3.58 1.70 -19.19
C ALA A 47 3.38 3.06 -19.89
N GLU A 48 2.81 4.04 -19.20
CA GLU A 48 2.64 5.42 -19.70
C GLU A 48 3.96 6.23 -19.66
N GLY A 49 5.02 5.66 -19.11
CA GLY A 49 6.32 6.31 -18.90
C GLY A 49 6.58 6.61 -17.42
N PRO A 50 7.76 7.18 -17.10
CA PRO A 50 8.09 7.54 -15.74
C PRO A 50 7.07 8.55 -15.19
N LEU A 51 6.50 8.23 -14.03
CA LEU A 51 5.63 9.15 -13.30
C LEU A 51 6.46 10.35 -12.81
N GLU A 52 5.85 11.53 -12.78
CA GLU A 52 6.40 12.67 -12.06
C GLU A 52 6.60 12.32 -10.58
N GLU A 53 7.67 12.84 -9.97
CA GLU A 53 8.12 12.46 -8.62
C GLU A 53 7.00 12.54 -7.57
N GLN A 54 6.17 13.60 -7.60
CA GLN A 54 5.03 13.75 -6.69
C GLN A 54 3.94 12.70 -6.91
N ARG A 55 3.67 12.34 -8.17
CA ARG A 55 2.70 11.31 -8.53
C ARG A 55 3.25 9.92 -8.18
N LEU A 56 4.54 9.69 -8.36
CA LEU A 56 5.24 8.47 -7.95
C LEU A 56 5.19 8.29 -6.43
N GLU A 57 5.54 9.31 -5.65
CA GLU A 57 5.45 9.26 -4.19
C GLU A 57 4.04 8.95 -3.70
N LEU A 58 3.03 9.57 -4.31
CA LEU A 58 1.63 9.35 -3.96
C LEU A 58 1.24 7.90 -4.23
N TRP A 59 1.53 7.39 -5.43
CA TRP A 59 1.25 6.00 -5.80
C TRP A 59 1.99 5.00 -4.92
N TRP A 60 3.24 5.28 -4.58
CA TRP A 60 4.02 4.40 -3.70
C TRP A 60 3.44 4.32 -2.29
N LYS A 61 3.01 5.46 -1.73
CA LYS A 61 2.33 5.53 -0.43
C LYS A 61 1.01 4.76 -0.47
N ILE A 62 0.24 4.94 -1.54
CA ILE A 62 -1.04 4.28 -1.77
C ILE A 62 -0.88 2.75 -1.87
N VAL A 63 -0.01 2.27 -2.75
CA VAL A 63 0.23 0.83 -2.98
C VAL A 63 0.78 0.17 -1.73
N GLY A 64 1.74 0.80 -1.06
CA GLY A 64 2.30 0.31 0.19
C GLY A 64 1.26 0.23 1.31
N ALA A 65 0.44 1.27 1.48
CA ALA A 65 -0.63 1.29 2.48
C ALA A 65 -1.67 0.20 2.20
N TYR A 66 -2.13 0.07 0.95
CA TYR A 66 -3.13 -0.93 0.58
C TYR A 66 -2.61 -2.35 0.81
N THR A 67 -1.40 -2.63 0.34
CA THR A 67 -0.75 -3.94 0.50
C THR A 67 -0.58 -4.30 1.97
N GLY A 68 -0.11 -3.36 2.78
CA GLY A 68 0.07 -3.61 4.20
C GLY A 68 -1.25 -3.85 4.94
N GLU A 69 -2.33 -3.13 4.58
CA GLU A 69 -3.65 -3.34 5.18
C GLU A 69 -4.24 -4.73 4.79
N VAL A 70 -4.03 -5.18 3.55
CA VAL A 70 -4.40 -6.55 3.13
C VAL A 70 -3.66 -7.60 3.96
N VAL A 71 -2.35 -7.43 4.16
CA VAL A 71 -1.53 -8.35 4.98
C VAL A 71 -2.00 -8.36 6.44
N ILE A 72 -2.25 -7.18 7.03
CA ILE A 72 -2.75 -7.05 8.41
C ILE A 72 -4.08 -7.78 8.58
N ARG A 73 -5.02 -7.58 7.64
CA ARG A 73 -6.34 -8.22 7.68
C ARG A 73 -6.26 -9.73 7.50
N ALA A 74 -5.40 -10.20 6.61
CA ALA A 74 -5.26 -11.63 6.31
C ALA A 74 -4.56 -12.42 7.43
N TYR A 75 -3.56 -11.82 8.07
CA TYR A 75 -2.66 -12.52 9.00
C TYR A 75 -2.72 -12.04 10.45
N GLY A 76 -3.59 -11.09 10.77
CA GLY A 76 -3.74 -10.55 12.14
C GLY A 76 -2.51 -9.76 12.59
N GLY A 77 -2.20 -8.67 11.88
CA GLY A 77 -1.01 -7.84 12.11
C GLY A 77 -1.28 -6.43 12.64
N ALA A 78 -0.23 -5.60 12.63
CA ALA A 78 -0.28 -4.18 12.94
C ALA A 78 0.75 -3.39 12.13
N TRP A 79 0.45 -2.10 11.91
CA TRP A 79 1.41 -1.14 11.40
C TRP A 79 2.47 -0.82 12.47
N ILE A 80 3.73 -0.80 12.04
CA ILE A 80 4.89 -0.45 12.86
C ILE A 80 5.73 0.62 12.14
N SER A 81 6.54 1.36 12.89
CA SER A 81 7.59 2.20 12.30
C SER A 81 8.75 1.34 11.83
N HIS A 82 9.35 1.64 10.69
CA HIS A 82 10.55 0.93 10.23
C HIS A 82 11.79 1.47 10.95
N GLU A 83 12.53 0.63 11.68
CA GLU A 83 13.68 1.05 12.50
C GLU A 83 14.84 1.62 11.66
N GLN A 84 14.98 1.15 10.42
CA GLN A 84 16.10 1.52 9.53
C GLN A 84 15.72 2.56 8.47
N ALA A 85 14.45 2.98 8.40
CA ALA A 85 13.95 3.90 7.39
C ALA A 85 12.99 4.91 8.04
N ALA A 86 13.55 6.02 8.53
CA ALA A 86 12.78 7.05 9.20
C ALA A 86 11.71 7.65 8.27
N GLY A 87 10.44 7.56 8.67
CA GLY A 87 9.30 8.02 7.88
C GLY A 87 8.65 6.93 7.01
N ALA A 88 9.24 5.74 6.92
CA ALA A 88 8.62 4.59 6.29
C ALA A 88 7.77 3.79 7.29
N PHE A 89 6.61 3.33 6.83
CA PHE A 89 5.75 2.43 7.58
C PHE A 89 6.01 0.98 7.16
N ALA A 90 5.92 0.06 8.11
CA ALA A 90 6.07 -1.36 7.88
C ALA A 90 4.93 -2.13 8.55
N VAL A 91 4.75 -3.39 8.16
CA VAL A 91 3.75 -4.28 8.74
C VAL A 91 4.45 -5.38 9.53
N SER A 92 3.97 -5.60 10.75
CA SER A 92 4.25 -6.80 11.53
C SER A 92 3.01 -7.69 11.51
N ALA A 93 3.13 -8.93 11.05
CA ALA A 93 2.01 -9.88 11.03
C ALA A 93 2.49 -11.29 11.44
N LEU A 94 1.61 -12.05 12.10
CA LEU A 94 1.94 -13.40 12.56
C LEU A 94 2.25 -14.31 11.36
N GLY A 95 3.51 -14.77 11.26
CA GLY A 95 3.97 -15.68 10.21
C GLY A 95 4.57 -15.01 8.96
N ALA A 96 4.55 -13.68 8.85
CA ALA A 96 5.24 -12.94 7.79
C ALA A 96 6.47 -12.22 8.38
N MET A 97 7.68 -12.57 7.92
CA MET A 97 8.86 -11.73 8.15
C MET A 97 8.69 -10.39 7.42
N PRO A 98 9.24 -9.27 7.94
CA PRO A 98 9.01 -7.94 7.39
C PRO A 98 9.47 -7.85 5.92
N LEU A 99 8.57 -7.41 5.04
CA LEU A 99 8.88 -7.03 3.66
C LEU A 99 9.61 -5.68 3.70
N SER A 100 10.94 -5.72 3.53
CA SER A 100 11.75 -4.53 3.30
C SER A 100 11.65 -4.18 1.81
N LEU A 101 10.93 -3.11 1.48
CA LEU A 101 11.00 -2.50 0.15
C LEU A 101 12.29 -1.67 0.11
N SER A 102 13.26 -2.15 -0.68
CA SER A 102 14.56 -1.51 -0.93
C SER A 102 14.48 -0.47 -2.05
#